data_AF-A0A812UQB8-F1
#
_entry.id   AF-A0A812UQB8-F1
#
_cell.length_a   1.000
_cell.length_b   1.000
_cell.length_c   1.000
_cell.angle_alpha   90.00
_cell.angle_beta   90.00
_cell.angle_gamma   90.00
#
_symmetry.space_group_name_H-M   'P 1'
#
loop_
_entity.id
_entity.type
_entity.pdbx_description
1 polymer ?
#
loop_
_entity_poly.entity_id
_entity_poly.type
_entity_poly.pdbx_seq_one_letter_code
_entity_poly.pdbx_strand_id
1 'polypeptide(L)'
;MGSGGSTSKSHEVPPSPPKEGTAGPAAAAAPQAAPAPKADGETSASQVVGGAWTKPKGPSPDDEKVVAEWKADGRLFVLEGVWCAVPYKVTVINTGGVEAPEATAQKTLDDVATEVEKTFSHFIEDSEVSAINKLAADTVHVPSEAMKQVLNIVSTINRMTRGVFDPAILPLTQHYKKNQCPASPDLIARSKWSSFKITDEGLMKTNAEAMMDLCGLAKGWAIDQMSQKLKDAGFTASYVDWGGDIKVTGQHPTGRNWTAAVLEPYPLDGNLVE
;
A
#
# COMPACT_ATOMS: atom_id res chain seq x y z
N MET A 1 -68.76 -37.28 -11.64
CA MET A 1 -67.63 -37.71 -10.78
C MET A 1 -66.52 -38.17 -11.69
N GLY A 2 -65.30 -37.65 -11.49
CA GLY A 2 -64.31 -37.42 -12.55
C GLY A 2 -63.34 -38.56 -12.87
N SER A 3 -62.53 -38.32 -13.91
CA SER A 3 -61.06 -38.33 -13.87
C SER A 3 -60.49 -37.99 -15.27
N GLY A 4 -59.70 -36.91 -15.34
CA GLY A 4 -58.61 -36.75 -16.33
C GLY A 4 -57.38 -37.54 -15.84
N GLY A 5 -56.29 -37.74 -16.57
CA GLY A 5 -55.76 -37.07 -17.75
C GLY A 5 -54.64 -37.92 -18.36
N SER A 6 -54.36 -37.63 -19.63
CA SER A 6 -53.57 -38.40 -20.59
C SER A 6 -52.05 -38.18 -20.46
N THR A 7 -51.28 -39.25 -20.69
CA THR A 7 -49.82 -39.27 -20.75
C THR A 7 -49.29 -38.78 -22.11
N SER A 8 -48.32 -37.86 -22.05
CA SER A 8 -47.64 -37.23 -23.20
C SER A 8 -46.55 -38.14 -23.80
N LYS A 9 -46.52 -38.21 -25.14
CA LYS A 9 -45.46 -38.84 -25.95
C LYS A 9 -44.51 -37.77 -26.51
N SER A 10 -43.23 -38.13 -26.53
CA SER A 10 -42.08 -37.48 -27.17
C SER A 10 -42.28 -37.19 -28.66
N HIS A 11 -41.83 -36.01 -29.14
CA HIS A 11 -41.56 -35.73 -30.56
C HIS A 11 -40.31 -34.84 -30.71
N GLU A 12 -39.30 -35.36 -31.40
CA GLU A 12 -38.17 -34.63 -31.99
C GLU A 12 -38.65 -33.71 -33.13
N VAL A 13 -37.96 -32.58 -33.32
CA VAL A 13 -38.20 -31.63 -34.42
C VAL A 13 -37.00 -31.64 -35.39
N PRO A 14 -37.23 -31.76 -36.71
CA PRO A 14 -36.18 -31.85 -37.74
C PRO A 14 -35.54 -30.49 -38.13
N PRO A 15 -34.41 -30.48 -38.86
CA PRO A 15 -33.52 -29.31 -38.99
C PRO A 15 -33.94 -28.29 -40.07
N SER A 16 -33.47 -27.04 -39.92
CA SER A 16 -33.65 -25.95 -40.88
C SER A 16 -32.46 -25.80 -41.86
N PRO A 17 -32.69 -25.38 -43.12
CA PRO A 17 -31.66 -25.24 -44.17
C PRO A 17 -30.88 -23.90 -44.08
N PRO A 18 -29.71 -23.78 -44.77
CA PRO A 18 -28.79 -22.66 -44.59
C PRO A 18 -29.17 -21.43 -45.43
N LYS A 19 -28.75 -20.24 -45.00
CA LYS A 19 -28.73 -19.04 -45.84
C LYS A 19 -27.37 -18.36 -45.81
N GLU A 20 -26.91 -18.06 -47.02
CA GLU A 20 -25.63 -17.48 -47.42
C GLU A 20 -25.46 -16.01 -47.00
N GLY A 21 -24.20 -15.58 -47.02
CA GLY A 21 -23.73 -14.35 -46.42
C GLY A 21 -23.96 -13.07 -47.23
N THR A 22 -23.78 -11.97 -46.51
CA THR A 22 -23.67 -10.62 -47.06
C THR A 22 -22.48 -9.94 -46.40
N ALA A 23 -21.48 -9.58 -47.21
CA ALA A 23 -20.32 -8.79 -46.82
C ALA A 23 -20.75 -7.36 -46.42
N GLY A 24 -20.25 -6.89 -45.28
CA GLY A 24 -20.37 -5.50 -44.79
C GLY A 24 -19.00 -4.81 -44.76
N PRO A 25 -18.94 -3.47 -44.81
CA PRO A 25 -17.83 -2.72 -45.39
C PRO A 25 -16.60 -2.60 -44.48
N ALA A 26 -15.44 -2.42 -45.11
CA ALA A 26 -14.15 -2.17 -44.47
C ALA A 26 -14.20 -0.94 -43.55
N ALA A 27 -13.84 -1.12 -42.29
CA ALA A 27 -13.72 -0.03 -41.33
C ALA A 27 -12.48 0.82 -41.66
N ALA A 28 -12.72 2.11 -41.89
CA ALA A 28 -11.73 3.14 -42.14
C ALA A 28 -10.77 3.31 -40.94
N ALA A 29 -9.49 3.55 -41.24
CA ALA A 29 -8.46 3.83 -40.25
C ALA A 29 -8.80 5.11 -39.45
N ALA A 30 -8.69 5.01 -38.12
CA ALA A 30 -8.90 6.13 -37.20
C ALA A 30 -7.82 7.22 -37.39
N PRO A 31 -8.16 8.52 -37.21
CA PRO A 31 -7.20 9.60 -37.35
C PRO A 31 -6.15 9.55 -36.24
N GLN A 32 -4.89 9.85 -36.58
CA GLN A 32 -3.80 9.95 -35.63
C GLN A 32 -4.11 11.01 -34.56
N ALA A 33 -4.03 10.59 -33.29
CA ALA A 33 -4.19 11.48 -32.15
C ALA A 33 -3.09 12.54 -32.13
N ALA A 34 -3.48 13.78 -31.80
CA ALA A 34 -2.56 14.89 -31.60
C ALA A 34 -1.54 14.57 -30.48
N PRO A 35 -0.30 15.12 -30.55
CA PRO A 35 0.73 14.85 -29.54
C PRO A 35 0.28 15.32 -28.15
N ALA A 36 0.52 14.47 -27.16
CA ALA A 36 0.17 14.72 -25.77
C ALA A 36 0.83 16.00 -25.22
N PRO A 37 0.16 16.76 -24.34
CA PRO A 37 0.77 17.88 -23.66
C PRO A 37 1.94 17.40 -22.79
N LYS A 38 2.98 18.23 -22.67
CA LYS A 38 4.16 17.95 -21.84
C LYS A 38 3.76 17.77 -20.38
N ALA A 39 4.18 16.66 -19.79
CA ALA A 39 3.94 16.30 -18.40
C ALA A 39 4.50 17.37 -17.44
N ASP A 40 3.64 17.82 -16.54
CA ASP A 40 4.01 18.36 -15.25
C ASP A 40 4.62 17.24 -14.39
N GLY A 41 5.68 17.57 -13.64
CA GLY A 41 6.58 16.62 -12.97
C GLY A 41 5.99 15.80 -11.82
N GLU A 42 4.68 15.58 -11.77
CA GLU A 42 4.01 14.70 -10.79
C GLU A 42 3.58 13.35 -11.37
N THR A 43 3.85 13.06 -12.66
CA THR A 43 3.68 11.70 -13.19
C THR A 43 4.79 11.31 -14.17
N SER A 44 5.61 10.33 -13.78
CA SER A 44 6.42 9.45 -14.63
C SER A 44 7.11 8.43 -13.71
N ALA A 45 7.38 7.19 -14.08
CA ALA A 45 7.06 6.39 -15.24
C ALA A 45 7.66 5.03 -14.89
N SER A 46 6.86 3.97 -14.78
CA SER A 46 7.45 2.63 -14.81
C SER A 46 7.92 2.40 -16.24
N GLN A 47 9.20 2.63 -16.53
CA GLN A 47 9.80 2.05 -17.74
C GLN A 47 9.88 0.55 -17.50
N VAL A 48 9.05 -0.22 -18.21
CA VAL A 48 9.27 -1.65 -18.37
C VAL A 48 10.48 -1.79 -19.27
N VAL A 49 11.64 -2.06 -18.68
CA VAL A 49 12.84 -2.43 -19.44
C VAL A 49 12.61 -3.85 -19.94
N GLY A 50 12.01 -3.99 -21.12
CA GLY A 50 11.79 -5.29 -21.75
C GLY A 50 13.13 -6.00 -22.00
N GLY A 51 13.23 -7.25 -21.58
CA GLY A 51 14.44 -8.09 -21.67
C GLY A 51 14.32 -9.30 -20.73
N ALA A 52 15.19 -10.30 -20.91
CA ALA A 52 15.33 -11.34 -19.89
C ALA A 52 15.72 -10.66 -18.57
N TRP A 53 14.98 -10.93 -17.49
CA TRP A 53 15.30 -10.38 -16.18
C TRP A 53 16.71 -10.81 -15.79
N THR A 54 17.64 -9.86 -15.79
CA THR A 54 18.93 -10.02 -15.14
C THR A 54 18.83 -9.27 -13.83
N LYS A 55 19.08 -9.96 -12.71
CA LYS A 55 19.22 -9.32 -11.39
C LYS A 55 19.96 -8.00 -11.56
N PRO A 56 19.40 -6.86 -11.13
CA PRO A 56 20.11 -5.59 -11.20
C PRO A 56 21.48 -5.81 -10.58
N LYS A 57 22.53 -5.63 -11.39
CA LYS A 57 23.84 -5.34 -10.80
C LYS A 57 23.61 -4.12 -9.92
N GLY A 58 24.31 -4.04 -8.80
CA GLY A 58 24.21 -2.87 -7.90
C GLY A 58 24.46 -1.56 -8.64
N PRO A 59 24.57 -0.42 -7.93
CA PRO A 59 24.91 0.85 -8.58
C PRO A 59 26.06 0.66 -9.58
N SER A 60 25.93 1.25 -10.76
CA SER A 60 27.01 1.18 -11.75
C SER A 60 28.30 1.74 -11.15
N PRO A 61 29.51 1.34 -11.59
CA PRO A 61 30.74 1.93 -11.10
C PRO A 61 30.77 3.47 -11.17
N ASP A 62 30.09 4.04 -12.17
CA ASP A 62 29.91 5.49 -12.30
C ASP A 62 28.97 6.07 -11.25
N ASP A 63 27.84 5.39 -10.95
CA ASP A 63 26.94 5.77 -9.85
C ASP A 63 27.68 5.70 -8.50
N GLU A 64 28.49 4.66 -8.26
CA GLU A 64 29.28 4.51 -7.03
C GLU A 64 30.26 5.67 -6.85
N LYS A 65 30.95 6.06 -7.93
CA LYS A 65 31.87 7.19 -7.91
C LYS A 65 31.16 8.50 -7.59
N VAL A 66 30.04 8.80 -8.25
CA VAL A 66 29.28 10.03 -8.00
C VAL A 66 28.70 10.06 -6.58
N VAL A 67 28.16 8.93 -6.10
CA VAL A 67 27.68 8.82 -4.72
C VAL A 67 28.82 9.05 -3.72
N ALA A 68 30.01 8.47 -3.95
CA ALA A 68 31.16 8.66 -3.08
C ALA A 68 31.64 10.13 -3.05
N GLU A 69 31.69 10.79 -4.20
CA GLU A 69 32.02 12.23 -4.30
C GLU A 69 31.02 13.07 -3.51
N TRP A 70 29.72 12.83 -3.68
CA TRP A 70 28.69 13.62 -2.98
C TRP A 70 28.67 13.36 -1.47
N LYS A 71 29.02 12.15 -1.01
CA LYS A 71 29.24 11.87 0.41
C LYS A 71 30.42 12.66 0.96
N ALA A 72 31.54 12.67 0.24
CA ALA A 72 32.74 13.39 0.65
C ALA A 72 32.50 14.91 0.75
N ASP A 73 31.66 15.45 -0.14
CA ASP A 73 31.27 16.86 -0.16
C ASP A 73 30.18 17.22 0.87
N GLY A 74 29.65 16.25 1.63
CA GLY A 74 28.55 16.48 2.57
C GLY A 74 27.22 16.83 1.90
N ARG A 75 27.02 16.39 0.65
CA ARG A 75 25.79 16.61 -0.13
C ARG A 75 24.86 15.40 -0.13
N LEU A 76 25.36 14.23 0.26
CA LEU A 76 24.59 12.98 0.33
C LEU A 76 24.83 12.30 1.68
N PHE A 77 23.74 11.92 2.34
CA PHE A 77 23.78 11.18 3.60
C PHE A 77 22.96 9.89 3.43
N VAL A 78 23.44 8.82 4.07
CA VAL A 78 22.74 7.53 4.09
C VAL A 78 22.51 7.17 5.55
N LEU A 79 21.24 7.10 5.93
CA LEU A 79 20.78 6.76 7.26
C LEU A 79 20.30 5.31 7.22
N GLU A 80 20.76 4.49 8.15
CA GLU A 80 20.43 3.08 8.24
C GLU A 80 20.07 2.73 9.69
N GLY A 81 19.09 1.86 9.84
CA GLY A 81 18.64 1.44 11.15
C GLY A 81 17.57 0.37 11.06
N VAL A 82 16.92 0.10 12.18
CA VAL A 82 15.85 -0.88 12.29
C VAL A 82 14.71 -0.26 13.07
N TRP A 83 13.49 -0.33 12.55
CA TRP A 83 12.28 -0.08 13.33
C TRP A 83 11.17 -1.09 13.00
N CYS A 84 10.39 -1.44 14.02
CA CYS A 84 9.49 -2.59 14.01
C CYS A 84 10.14 -3.89 13.50
N ALA A 85 11.40 -4.14 13.87
CA ALA A 85 12.21 -5.28 13.41
C ALA A 85 12.46 -5.36 11.88
N VAL A 86 12.17 -4.28 11.15
CA VAL A 86 12.42 -4.19 9.71
C VAL A 86 13.54 -3.18 9.47
N PRO A 87 14.60 -3.54 8.73
CA PRO A 87 15.66 -2.60 8.39
C PRO A 87 15.12 -1.50 7.47
N TYR A 88 15.61 -0.29 7.67
CA TYR A 88 15.39 0.83 6.76
C TYR A 88 16.72 1.36 6.23
N LYS A 89 16.64 1.96 5.05
CA LYS A 89 17.73 2.71 4.43
C LYS A 89 17.16 3.98 3.80
N VAL A 90 17.63 5.12 4.25
CA VAL A 90 17.21 6.42 3.72
C VAL A 90 18.40 7.15 3.16
N THR A 91 18.38 7.45 1.86
CA THR A 91 19.34 8.37 1.24
C THR A 91 18.72 9.74 1.16
N VAL A 92 19.42 10.78 1.62
CA VAL A 92 18.98 12.18 1.50
C VAL A 92 20.04 13.00 0.79
N ILE A 93 19.58 13.92 -0.06
CA ILE A 93 20.41 14.85 -0.82
C ILE A 93 20.18 16.26 -0.30
N ASN A 94 21.28 16.91 0.06
CA ASN A 94 21.32 18.30 0.48
C ASN A 94 22.23 19.07 -0.49
N THR A 95 21.66 20.02 -1.22
CA THR A 95 22.43 20.93 -2.10
C THR A 95 22.59 22.34 -1.49
N GLY A 96 22.33 22.47 -0.19
CA GLY A 96 22.41 23.72 0.56
C GLY A 96 21.07 24.09 1.22
N GLY A 97 21.12 24.92 2.26
CA GLY A 97 19.94 25.43 2.96
C GLY A 97 19.49 24.63 4.19
N VAL A 98 20.04 23.43 4.41
CA VAL A 98 19.79 22.64 5.62
C VAL A 98 21.02 22.66 6.53
N GLU A 99 20.85 23.18 7.75
CA GLU A 99 21.87 23.09 8.80
C GLU A 99 21.89 21.67 9.41
N ALA A 100 23.10 21.17 9.70
CA ALA A 100 23.33 19.82 10.25
C ALA A 100 22.47 18.74 9.55
N PRO A 101 22.57 18.59 8.22
CA PRO A 101 21.63 17.81 7.40
C PRO A 101 21.44 16.36 7.88
N GLU A 102 22.50 15.67 8.26
CA GLU A 102 22.38 14.30 8.77
C GLU A 102 21.55 14.22 10.05
N ALA A 103 21.81 15.09 11.02
CA ALA A 103 21.07 15.14 12.28
C ALA A 103 19.61 15.57 12.07
N THR A 104 19.37 16.55 11.20
CA THR A 104 18.02 17.02 10.84
C THR A 104 17.21 15.90 10.17
N ALA A 105 17.83 15.14 9.26
CA ALA A 105 17.19 14.00 8.61
C ALA A 105 16.92 12.87 9.61
N GLN A 106 17.89 12.48 10.44
CA GLN A 106 17.69 11.44 11.47
C GLN A 106 16.55 11.81 12.41
N LYS A 107 16.55 13.05 12.94
CA LYS A 107 15.47 13.54 13.80
C LYS A 107 14.11 13.48 13.10
N THR A 108 14.05 13.80 11.81
CA THR A 108 12.81 13.72 11.03
C THR A 108 12.28 12.28 10.96
N LEU A 109 13.16 11.30 10.76
CA LEU A 109 12.79 9.89 10.75
C LEU A 109 12.30 9.44 12.14
N ASP A 110 13.02 9.80 13.19
CA ASP A 110 12.71 9.44 14.58
C ASP A 110 11.37 10.04 15.05
N ASP A 111 11.11 11.31 14.70
CA ASP A 111 9.84 11.99 15.03
C ASP A 111 8.65 11.26 14.37
N VAL A 112 8.79 10.84 13.10
CA VAL A 112 7.72 10.10 12.40
C VAL A 112 7.55 8.70 12.98
N ALA A 113 8.64 7.99 13.26
CA ALA A 113 8.59 6.67 13.88
C ALA A 113 7.87 6.73 15.24
N THR A 114 8.18 7.74 16.05
CA THR A 114 7.53 8.00 17.34
C THR A 114 6.02 8.27 17.18
N GLU A 115 5.64 9.11 16.21
CA GLU A 115 4.23 9.41 15.92
C GLU A 115 3.47 8.14 15.53
N VAL A 116 4.05 7.30 14.68
CA VAL A 116 3.42 6.03 14.26
C VAL A 116 3.28 5.06 15.43
N GLU A 117 4.30 4.92 16.28
CA GLU A 117 4.23 4.07 17.47
C GLU A 117 3.12 4.51 18.42
N LYS A 118 3.08 5.81 18.71
CA LYS A 118 2.07 6.43 19.58
C LYS A 118 0.65 6.33 19.00
N THR A 119 0.50 6.27 17.68
CA THR A 119 -0.82 6.37 17.04
C THR A 119 -1.36 5.02 16.56
N PHE A 120 -0.52 4.22 15.89
CA PHE A 120 -0.97 3.09 15.06
C PHE A 120 -0.49 1.71 15.55
N SER A 121 0.36 1.63 16.57
CA SER A 121 0.89 0.34 17.04
C SER A 121 -0.04 -0.32 18.05
N HIS A 122 -0.77 -1.36 17.64
CA HIS A 122 -1.59 -2.16 18.55
C HIS A 122 -0.76 -3.01 19.54
N PHE A 123 0.57 -3.03 19.38
CA PHE A 123 1.51 -3.68 20.29
C PHE A 123 1.90 -2.78 21.47
N ILE A 124 1.69 -1.46 21.36
CA ILE A 124 1.99 -0.49 22.41
C ILE A 124 0.70 -0.21 23.17
N GLU A 125 0.72 -0.42 24.49
CA GLU A 125 -0.49 -0.40 25.33
C GLU A 125 -1.19 0.96 25.34
N ASP A 126 -0.40 2.03 25.29
CA ASP A 126 -0.83 3.43 25.40
C ASP A 126 -0.95 4.13 24.02
N SER A 127 -0.92 3.37 22.92
CA SER A 127 -1.15 3.95 21.60
C SER A 127 -2.62 4.30 21.38
N GLU A 128 -2.88 5.24 20.47
CA GLU A 128 -4.25 5.65 20.13
C GLU A 128 -5.07 4.47 19.59
N VAL A 129 -4.52 3.64 18.70
CA VAL A 129 -5.22 2.44 18.22
C VAL A 129 -5.51 1.44 19.33
N SER A 130 -4.61 1.28 20.31
CA SER A 130 -4.84 0.43 21.48
C SER A 130 -5.95 0.99 22.36
N ALA A 131 -6.01 2.32 22.54
CA ALA A 131 -7.11 2.98 23.23
C ALA A 131 -8.44 2.73 22.52
N ILE A 132 -8.49 2.90 21.19
CA ILE A 132 -9.67 2.58 20.37
C ILE A 132 -10.11 1.12 20.54
N ASN A 133 -9.16 0.19 20.49
CA ASN A 133 -9.43 -1.24 20.64
C ASN A 133 -10.05 -1.59 22.00
N LYS A 134 -9.68 -0.87 23.06
CA LYS A 134 -10.20 -1.03 24.43
C LYS A 134 -11.56 -0.37 24.67
N LEU A 135 -12.04 0.50 23.77
CA LEU A 135 -13.32 1.19 23.97
C LEU A 135 -14.50 0.22 24.04
N ALA A 136 -15.47 0.57 24.87
CA ALA A 136 -16.78 -0.06 24.83
C ALA A 136 -17.50 0.25 23.51
N ALA A 137 -18.50 -0.57 23.17
CA ALA A 137 -19.39 -0.25 22.05
C ALA A 137 -20.08 1.11 22.29
N ASP A 138 -20.43 1.77 21.19
CA ASP A 138 -21.16 3.04 21.15
C ASP A 138 -20.45 4.23 21.83
N THR A 139 -19.18 4.07 22.20
CA THR A 139 -18.33 5.16 22.72
C THR A 139 -17.59 5.82 21.56
N VAL A 140 -17.67 7.15 21.47
CA VAL A 140 -16.96 7.94 20.46
C VAL A 140 -15.56 8.25 20.94
N HIS A 141 -14.58 8.00 20.08
CA HIS A 141 -13.21 8.48 20.22
C HIS A 141 -12.96 9.58 19.19
N VAL A 142 -12.48 10.73 19.67
CA VAL A 142 -12.09 11.85 18.81
C VAL A 142 -10.67 11.56 18.29
N PRO A 143 -10.50 11.25 16.99
CA PRO A 143 -9.21 10.86 16.46
C PRO A 143 -8.21 12.02 16.43
N SER A 144 -6.93 11.73 16.64
CA SER A 144 -5.85 12.66 16.30
C SER A 144 -5.83 12.97 14.79
N GLU A 145 -5.13 14.03 14.37
CA GLU A 145 -5.01 14.36 12.95
C GLU A 145 -4.38 13.23 12.13
N ALA A 146 -3.36 12.57 12.68
CA ALA A 146 -2.74 11.40 12.05
C ALA A 146 -3.74 10.24 11.91
N MET A 147 -4.52 9.95 12.96
CA MET A 147 -5.57 8.94 12.92
C MET A 147 -6.68 9.29 11.92
N LYS A 148 -7.12 10.55 11.84
CA LYS A 148 -8.10 11.01 10.83
C LYS A 148 -7.63 10.71 9.41
N GLN A 149 -6.38 11.03 9.09
CA GLN A 149 -5.80 10.75 7.76
C GLN A 149 -5.86 9.26 7.44
N VAL A 150 -5.44 8.42 8.39
CA VAL A 150 -5.43 6.96 8.22
C VAL A 150 -6.85 6.39 8.09
N LEU A 151 -7.81 6.84 8.91
CA LEU A 151 -9.20 6.39 8.83
C LEU A 151 -9.87 6.71 7.48
N ASN A 152 -9.51 7.86 6.88
CA ASN A 152 -9.97 8.23 5.53
C ASN A 152 -9.39 7.29 4.46
N ILE A 153 -8.10 6.96 4.56
CA ILE A 153 -7.43 6.02 3.65
C ILE A 153 -8.02 4.61 3.81
N VAL A 154 -8.15 4.12 5.05
CA VAL A 154 -8.77 2.84 5.40
C VAL A 154 -10.15 2.71 4.77
N SER A 155 -11.03 3.69 4.98
CA SER A 155 -12.40 3.64 4.48
C SER A 155 -12.44 3.61 2.95
N THR A 156 -11.50 4.31 2.31
CA THR A 156 -11.36 4.34 0.86
C THR A 156 -10.87 2.99 0.32
N ILE A 157 -9.78 2.44 0.87
CA ILE A 157 -9.17 1.18 0.41
C ILE A 157 -10.09 0.00 0.71
N ASN A 158 -10.71 -0.08 1.90
CA ASN A 158 -11.66 -1.13 2.24
C ASN A 158 -12.83 -1.16 1.22
N ARG A 159 -13.38 0.01 0.86
CA ARG A 159 -14.42 0.12 -0.16
C ARG A 159 -13.91 -0.28 -1.55
N MET A 160 -12.76 0.24 -1.99
CA MET A 160 -12.19 -0.04 -3.32
C MET A 160 -11.88 -1.53 -3.51
N THR A 161 -11.46 -2.20 -2.44
CA THR A 161 -11.12 -3.62 -2.44
C THR A 161 -12.30 -4.52 -2.07
N ARG A 162 -13.50 -3.97 -1.87
CA ARG A 162 -14.72 -4.69 -1.45
C ARG A 162 -14.51 -5.52 -0.17
N GLY A 163 -13.73 -4.98 0.77
CA GLY A 163 -13.44 -5.62 2.06
C GLY A 163 -12.29 -6.63 2.04
N VAL A 164 -11.54 -6.77 0.94
CA VAL A 164 -10.34 -7.63 0.94
C VAL A 164 -9.25 -7.05 1.83
N PHE A 165 -9.03 -5.74 1.77
CA PHE A 165 -8.29 -5.03 2.81
C PHE A 165 -9.26 -4.63 3.92
N ASP A 166 -9.07 -5.13 5.13
CA ASP A 166 -9.90 -4.78 6.27
C ASP A 166 -9.02 -4.62 7.52
N PRO A 167 -8.93 -3.41 8.12
CA PRO A 167 -8.11 -3.22 9.30
C PRO A 167 -8.78 -3.75 10.56
N ALA A 168 -10.05 -4.15 10.55
CA ALA A 168 -10.71 -4.79 11.69
C ALA A 168 -10.33 -6.28 11.87
N ILE A 169 -9.30 -6.75 11.15
CA ILE A 169 -8.89 -8.15 11.09
C ILE A 169 -8.27 -8.70 12.39
N LEU A 170 -7.92 -7.82 13.34
CA LEU A 170 -7.13 -8.19 14.52
C LEU A 170 -7.72 -9.36 15.35
N PRO A 171 -9.04 -9.46 15.61
CA PRO A 171 -9.58 -10.61 16.34
C PRO A 171 -9.38 -11.92 15.57
N LEU A 172 -9.49 -11.92 14.23
CA LEU A 172 -9.22 -13.09 13.40
C LEU A 172 -7.73 -13.46 13.39
N THR A 173 -6.82 -12.49 13.26
CA THR A 173 -5.38 -12.79 13.31
C THR A 173 -4.97 -13.37 14.67
N GLN A 174 -5.53 -12.86 15.77
CA GLN A 174 -5.29 -13.41 17.10
C GLN A 174 -5.84 -14.83 17.28
N HIS A 175 -7.01 -15.13 16.69
CA HIS A 175 -7.56 -16.49 16.70
C HIS A 175 -6.65 -17.47 15.96
N TYR A 176 -6.25 -17.15 14.72
CA TYR A 176 -5.44 -18.06 13.91
C TYR A 176 -3.99 -18.19 14.39
N LYS A 177 -3.49 -17.25 15.20
CA LYS A 177 -2.21 -17.43 15.93
C LYS A 177 -2.27 -18.53 16.99
N LYS A 178 -3.45 -18.81 17.56
CA LYS A 178 -3.63 -19.73 18.69
C LYS A 178 -4.35 -21.03 18.29
N ASN A 179 -5.15 -20.98 17.24
CA ASN A 179 -6.06 -22.05 16.84
C ASN A 179 -5.88 -22.38 15.35
N GLN A 180 -5.97 -23.66 15.01
CA GLN A 180 -5.97 -24.13 13.62
C GLN A 180 -7.38 -24.34 13.06
N CYS A 181 -8.42 -24.24 13.91
CA CYS A 181 -9.80 -24.43 13.50
C CYS A 181 -10.39 -23.17 12.84
N PRO A 182 -11.40 -23.31 11.96
CA PRO A 182 -12.11 -22.16 11.38
C PRO A 182 -12.67 -21.23 12.46
N ALA A 183 -12.64 -19.93 12.19
CA ALA A 183 -13.27 -18.92 13.04
C ALA A 183 -14.79 -19.11 13.10
N SER A 184 -15.40 -18.80 14.24
CA SER A 184 -16.86 -18.81 14.37
C SER A 184 -17.50 -17.69 13.54
N PRO A 185 -18.78 -17.83 13.14
CA PRO A 185 -19.51 -16.76 12.46
C PRO A 185 -19.48 -15.43 13.22
N ASP A 186 -19.60 -15.46 14.55
CA ASP A 186 -19.58 -14.26 15.39
C ASP A 186 -18.20 -13.57 15.37
N LEU A 187 -17.11 -14.34 15.43
CA LEU A 187 -15.75 -13.82 15.32
C LEU A 187 -15.51 -13.19 13.95
N ILE A 188 -15.99 -13.82 12.89
CA ILE A 188 -15.91 -13.28 11.52
C ILE A 188 -16.75 -11.99 11.42
N ALA A 189 -17.94 -11.94 12.02
CA ALA A 189 -18.80 -10.77 11.97
C ALA A 189 -18.19 -9.55 12.65
N ARG A 190 -17.58 -9.72 13.84
CA ARG A 190 -16.93 -8.62 14.56
C ARG A 190 -15.60 -8.16 13.95
N SER A 191 -14.96 -8.98 13.12
CA SER A 191 -13.66 -8.70 12.49
C SER A 191 -13.78 -8.06 11.10
N LYS A 192 -14.73 -7.13 10.96
CA LYS A 192 -15.03 -6.42 9.72
C LYS A 192 -15.07 -4.93 9.97
N TRP A 193 -14.72 -4.13 8.97
CA TRP A 193 -14.74 -2.68 9.05
C TRP A 193 -16.12 -2.11 9.42
N SER A 194 -17.19 -2.83 9.07
CA SER A 194 -18.57 -2.49 9.48
C SER A 194 -18.83 -2.53 11.00
N SER A 195 -17.91 -3.12 11.78
CA SER A 195 -17.93 -3.05 13.25
C SER A 195 -17.45 -1.70 13.80
N PHE A 196 -17.04 -0.79 12.90
CA PHE A 196 -16.64 0.58 13.20
C PHE A 196 -17.53 1.54 12.41
N LYS A 197 -17.78 2.72 12.99
CA LYS A 197 -18.56 3.78 12.38
C LYS A 197 -17.81 5.11 12.55
N ILE A 198 -17.54 5.77 11.43
CA ILE A 198 -17.09 7.17 11.44
C ILE A 198 -18.34 8.03 11.59
N THR A 199 -18.30 8.93 12.56
CA THR A 199 -19.33 9.91 12.90
C THR A 199 -18.77 11.31 12.72
N ASP A 200 -19.61 12.35 12.84
CA ASP A 200 -19.16 13.74 12.77
C ASP A 200 -18.18 14.09 13.92
N GLU A 201 -18.29 13.41 15.05
CA GLU A 201 -17.47 13.64 16.25
C GLU A 201 -16.20 12.79 16.30
N GLY A 202 -16.18 11.65 15.59
CA GLY A 202 -15.05 10.74 15.60
C GLY A 202 -15.38 9.29 15.24
N LEU A 203 -14.55 8.36 15.70
CA LEU A 203 -14.70 6.92 15.45
C LEU A 203 -15.44 6.24 16.60
N MET A 204 -16.37 5.35 16.28
CA MET A 204 -17.14 4.57 17.25
C MET A 204 -17.08 3.08 16.87
N LYS A 205 -17.01 2.20 17.87
CA LYS A 205 -17.20 0.75 17.70
C LYS A 205 -18.68 0.40 17.81
N THR A 206 -19.22 -0.33 16.84
CA THR A 206 -20.58 -0.91 16.93
C THR A 206 -20.58 -2.30 17.58
N ASN A 207 -19.39 -2.89 17.75
CA ASN A 207 -19.18 -4.13 18.50
C ASN A 207 -18.02 -3.94 19.49
N ALA A 208 -18.25 -4.23 20.78
CA ALA A 208 -17.28 -4.02 21.85
C ALA A 208 -16.02 -4.90 21.71
N GLU A 209 -16.10 -6.03 21.01
CA GLU A 209 -14.98 -6.95 20.77
C GLU A 209 -14.27 -6.71 19.42
N ALA A 210 -14.72 -5.72 18.64
CA ALA A 210 -14.03 -5.33 17.42
C ALA A 210 -12.67 -4.71 17.77
N MET A 211 -11.64 -5.08 17.01
CA MET A 211 -10.28 -4.56 17.19
C MET A 211 -9.65 -4.30 15.83
N MET A 212 -8.85 -3.24 15.78
CA MET A 212 -8.17 -2.77 14.59
C MET A 212 -6.68 -3.10 14.64
N ASP A 213 -6.15 -3.51 13.49
CA ASP A 213 -4.73 -3.62 13.19
C ASP A 213 -4.41 -2.78 11.94
N LEU A 214 -3.55 -1.79 12.11
CA LEU A 214 -3.12 -0.87 11.06
C LEU A 214 -1.79 -1.25 10.42
N CYS A 215 -1.20 -2.41 10.75
CA CYS A 215 0.10 -2.85 10.21
C CYS A 215 0.11 -2.93 8.68
N GLY A 216 -1.02 -3.21 8.04
CA GLY A 216 -1.16 -3.24 6.58
C GLY A 216 -1.13 -1.86 5.89
N LEU A 217 -1.02 -0.77 6.64
CA LEU A 217 -1.05 0.60 6.12
C LEU A 217 -0.04 1.55 6.80
N ALA A 218 0.23 1.38 8.09
CA ALA A 218 0.98 2.33 8.90
C ALA A 218 2.40 2.60 8.36
N LYS A 219 3.10 1.60 7.81
CA LYS A 219 4.42 1.80 7.18
C LYS A 219 4.36 2.69 5.95
N GLY A 220 3.35 2.48 5.09
CA GLY A 220 3.13 3.33 3.91
C GLY A 220 2.89 4.79 4.29
N TRP A 221 2.08 5.03 5.32
CA TRP A 221 1.89 6.38 5.85
C TRP A 221 3.19 6.96 6.42
N ALA A 222 3.99 6.16 7.15
CA ALA A 222 5.27 6.59 7.72
C ALA A 222 6.23 7.08 6.63
N ILE A 223 6.42 6.31 5.55
CA ILE A 223 7.35 6.68 4.48
C ILE A 223 6.87 7.91 3.71
N ASP A 224 5.55 8.09 3.54
CA ASP A 224 4.99 9.29 2.93
C ASP A 224 5.27 10.53 3.79
N GLN A 225 5.08 10.43 5.12
CA GLN A 225 5.33 11.52 6.06
C GLN A 225 6.81 11.84 6.20
N MET A 226 7.68 10.83 6.25
CA MET A 226 9.14 11.02 6.24
C MET A 226 9.57 11.76 4.98
N SER A 227 9.10 11.31 3.82
CA SER A 227 9.43 11.92 2.53
C SER A 227 8.97 13.38 2.45
N GLN A 228 7.73 13.67 2.88
CA GLN A 228 7.19 15.02 2.89
C GLN A 228 7.94 15.92 3.88
N LYS A 229 8.20 15.47 5.10
CA LYS A 229 8.91 16.27 6.12
C LYS A 229 10.37 16.54 5.74
N LEU A 230 11.04 15.60 5.09
CA LEU A 230 12.39 15.83 4.53
C LEU A 230 12.33 16.91 3.44
N LYS A 231 11.34 16.87 2.55
CA LYS A 231 11.15 17.92 1.55
C LYS A 231 10.89 19.28 2.21
N ASP A 232 10.03 19.32 3.22
CA ASP A 232 9.69 20.55 3.95
C ASP A 232 10.89 21.10 4.75
N ALA A 233 11.79 20.24 5.21
CA ALA A 233 13.04 20.59 5.87
C ALA A 233 14.12 21.11 4.89
N GLY A 234 13.86 21.08 3.58
CA GLY A 234 14.74 21.64 2.55
C GLY A 234 15.65 20.64 1.83
N PHE A 235 15.50 19.33 2.09
CA PHE A 235 16.22 18.32 1.30
C PHE A 235 15.69 18.29 -0.14
N THR A 236 16.60 18.26 -1.11
CA THR A 236 16.24 18.39 -2.53
C THR A 236 15.89 17.07 -3.20
N ALA A 237 16.33 15.95 -2.63
CA ALA A 237 15.93 14.61 -3.03
C ALA A 237 16.04 13.62 -1.87
N SER A 238 15.23 12.57 -1.90
CA SER A 238 15.31 11.47 -0.94
C SER A 238 14.93 10.13 -1.58
N TYR A 239 15.51 9.06 -1.06
CA TYR A 239 15.12 7.68 -1.33
C TYR A 239 14.91 7.00 0.00
N VAL A 240 13.66 6.79 0.38
CA VAL A 240 13.24 6.10 1.61
C VAL A 240 12.90 4.66 1.24
N ASP A 241 13.63 3.69 1.80
CA ASP A 241 13.33 2.27 1.70
C ASP A 241 13.12 1.68 3.09
N TRP A 242 11.95 1.09 3.29
CA TRP A 242 11.63 0.38 4.50
C TRP A 242 11.15 -1.05 4.22
N GLY A 243 12.09 -1.99 4.18
CA GLY A 243 11.78 -3.39 3.94
C GLY A 243 10.98 -3.60 2.65
N GLY A 244 11.23 -2.78 1.62
CA GLY A 244 10.54 -2.82 0.35
C GLY A 244 9.39 -1.82 0.18
N ASP A 245 8.92 -1.17 1.25
CA ASP A 245 8.03 0.00 1.14
C ASP A 245 8.90 1.22 0.75
N ILE A 246 8.77 1.69 -0.49
CA ILE A 246 9.69 2.68 -1.08
C ILE A 246 8.97 3.97 -1.45
N LYS A 247 9.54 5.12 -1.05
CA LYS A 247 9.15 6.46 -1.51
C LYS A 247 10.38 7.24 -1.97
N VAL A 248 10.27 7.89 -3.13
CA VAL A 248 11.37 8.68 -3.70
C VAL A 248 10.91 10.10 -4.03
N THR A 249 11.81 11.06 -3.85
CA THR A 249 11.61 12.47 -4.26
C THR A 249 12.85 13.02 -4.93
N GLY A 250 12.67 14.01 -5.81
CA GLY A 250 13.76 14.62 -6.55
C GLY A 250 14.43 13.66 -7.53
N GLN A 251 15.72 13.88 -7.79
CA GLN A 251 16.52 13.08 -8.73
C GLN A 251 17.72 12.44 -8.03
N HIS A 252 18.20 11.35 -8.62
CA HIS A 252 19.46 10.72 -8.25
C HIS A 252 20.63 11.71 -8.48
N PRO A 253 21.75 11.63 -7.73
CA PRO A 253 22.92 12.49 -7.91
C PRO A 253 23.48 12.61 -9.33
N THR A 254 23.25 11.60 -10.18
CA THR A 254 23.65 11.60 -11.59
C THR A 254 22.65 12.31 -12.53
N GLY A 255 21.58 12.91 -11.99
CA GLY A 255 20.52 13.60 -12.75
C GLY A 255 19.46 12.68 -13.35
N ARG A 256 19.58 11.37 -13.15
CA ARG A 256 18.57 10.38 -13.55
C ARG A 256 17.44 10.28 -12.53
N ASN A 257 16.33 9.65 -12.93
CA ASN A 257 15.31 9.23 -11.97
C ASN A 257 15.86 8.14 -11.03
N TRP A 258 15.35 8.14 -9.80
CA TRP A 258 15.54 7.02 -8.89
C TRP A 258 14.97 5.72 -9.49
N THR A 259 15.57 4.59 -9.15
CA THR A 259 15.15 3.27 -9.66
C THR A 259 14.95 2.34 -8.49
N ALA A 260 13.74 1.78 -8.39
CA ALA A 260 13.42 0.69 -7.47
C ALA A 260 13.23 -0.60 -8.29
N ALA A 261 13.82 -1.70 -7.83
CA ALA A 261 13.67 -2.99 -8.47
C ALA A 261 12.47 -3.74 -7.90
N VAL A 262 11.61 -4.29 -8.77
CA VAL A 262 10.62 -5.29 -8.37
C VAL A 262 11.23 -6.65 -8.57
N LEU A 263 11.34 -7.42 -7.48
CA LEU A 263 11.90 -8.76 -7.52
C LEU A 263 10.85 -9.76 -7.98
N GLU A 264 11.26 -10.70 -8.81
CA GLU A 264 10.44 -11.88 -9.07
C GLU A 264 10.28 -12.67 -7.77
N PRO A 265 9.06 -13.06 -7.39
CA PRO A 265 8.88 -13.93 -6.23
C PRO A 265 9.64 -15.24 -6.49
N TYR A 266 10.27 -15.79 -5.46
CA TYR A 266 10.90 -17.10 -5.56
C TYR A 266 9.89 -18.13 -6.06
N PRO A 267 10.30 -19.10 -6.88
CA PRO A 267 9.45 -20.22 -7.22
C PRO A 267 8.89 -20.83 -5.95
N LEU A 268 7.57 -21.02 -5.86
CA LEU A 268 6.96 -21.80 -4.80
C LEU A 268 7.20 -23.29 -5.10
N ASP A 269 8.45 -23.73 -4.99
CA ASP A 269 8.86 -25.13 -5.20
C ASP A 269 8.61 -26.02 -3.97
N GLY A 270 7.74 -25.57 -3.05
CA GLY A 270 7.24 -26.34 -1.92
C GLY A 270 8.20 -26.45 -0.73
N ASN A 271 9.44 -25.98 -0.88
CA ASN A 271 10.40 -25.88 0.21
C ASN A 271 10.35 -24.46 0.77
N LEU A 272 9.59 -24.26 1.84
CA LEU A 272 9.75 -23.06 2.65
C LEU A 272 11.20 -23.02 3.14
N VAL A 273 11.91 -21.95 2.82
CA VAL A 273 13.27 -21.71 3.35
C VAL A 273 13.09 -21.52 4.87
N GLU A 274 13.64 -22.47 5.65
CA GLU A 274 13.72 -22.40 7.12
C GLU A 274 14.55 -21.20 7.61
#